data_AF-I3CEG2-F1
#
_entry.id   AF-I3CEG2-F1
#
_cell.length_a   1.000
_cell.length_b   1.000
_cell.length_c   1.000
_cell.angle_alpha   90.00
_cell.angle_beta   90.00
_cell.angle_gamma   90.00
#
_symmetry.space_group_name_H-M   'P 1'
#
loop_
_entity.id
_entity.type
_entity.pdbx_description
1 polymer ?
#
loop_
_entity_poly.entity_id
_entity_poly.type
_entity_poly.pdbx_seq_one_letter_code
_entity_poly.pdbx_strand_id
1 'polypeptide(L)'
;MNLIHLRQNTLLFSALFVAIGMACNAIFYWHLASDALSSVIYVILGLSFDGFKILLLPLAFVFFVVLQRPFMAFASVAIWFCLTVISLIAAYGFFTTVQAQVEKQNLKESPQYQAIQQSLIQVSQQIEAQARHANIDTATIQQQLAQDYEPRLAQLKQEMSVYADPDCTPKRDKNGTSFKSRAIDYCNQIKNLEAEMQPYLAQLANYEQYQGLMSHREKLLNQLATVQQGESTVIETINPTFTAIGKQINMAGDAVKRAILTFTAIATEVLGTFAALVVAILSINQGEKNEKKKGFYRVKVNEAEENQPRLGRYDTGTAEGMNSRFKDVTEAILSGECAPNLSQLQKRFNMGSVVAKDYLSTLAEQGYLVKKDNGQYKLAD
;
A
#
# COMPACT_ATOMS: atom_id res chain seq x y z
N MET A 1 13.85 44.25 -14.49
CA MET A 1 13.03 43.07 -14.12
C MET A 1 12.53 43.28 -12.69
N ASN A 2 11.22 43.22 -12.44
CA ASN A 2 10.62 43.67 -11.19
C ASN A 2 10.90 42.65 -10.06
N LEU A 3 11.73 43.02 -9.07
CA LEU A 3 12.17 42.12 -7.99
C LEU A 3 11.01 41.51 -7.19
N ILE A 4 9.86 42.18 -7.18
CA ILE A 4 8.63 41.74 -6.53
C ILE A 4 7.99 40.56 -7.28
N HIS A 5 7.92 40.63 -8.62
CA HIS A 5 7.38 39.54 -9.45
C HIS A 5 8.27 38.30 -9.42
N LEU A 6 9.60 38.48 -9.46
CA LEU A 6 10.53 37.36 -9.34
C LEU A 6 10.32 36.62 -8.01
N ARG A 7 10.20 37.35 -6.89
CA ARG A 7 9.99 36.79 -5.56
C ARG A 7 8.63 36.11 -5.39
N GLN A 8 7.54 36.70 -5.89
CA GLN A 8 6.21 36.08 -5.87
C GLN A 8 6.19 34.77 -6.65
N ASN A 9 6.81 34.76 -7.84
CA ASN A 9 6.92 33.55 -8.63
C ASN A 9 7.73 32.48 -7.90
N THR A 10 8.87 32.83 -7.29
CA THR A 10 9.67 31.88 -6.50
C THR A 10 8.88 31.27 -5.35
N LEU A 11 8.10 32.07 -4.61
CA LEU A 11 7.26 31.58 -3.51
C LEU A 11 6.16 30.62 -4.01
N LEU A 12 5.48 30.96 -5.11
CA LEU A 12 4.45 30.12 -5.72
C LEU A 12 5.02 28.79 -6.23
N PHE A 13 6.12 28.83 -6.98
CA PHE A 13 6.77 27.61 -7.46
C PHE A 13 7.25 26.75 -6.29
N SER A 14 7.82 27.36 -5.26
CA SER A 14 8.29 26.62 -4.11
C SER A 14 7.16 25.95 -3.32
N ALA A 15 6.04 26.65 -3.12
CA ALA A 15 4.86 26.07 -2.49
C ALA A 15 4.27 24.92 -3.33
N LEU A 16 4.27 25.05 -4.67
CA LEU A 16 3.84 24.00 -5.57
C LEU A 16 4.74 22.75 -5.48
N PHE A 17 6.07 22.92 -5.47
CA PHE A 17 7.01 21.80 -5.33
C PHE A 17 6.86 21.09 -3.98
N VAL A 18 6.62 21.83 -2.90
CA VAL A 18 6.31 21.26 -1.59
C VAL A 18 5.03 20.44 -1.64
N ALA A 19 3.95 21.00 -2.22
CA ALA A 19 2.67 20.29 -2.34
C ALA A 19 2.78 19.00 -3.18
N ILE A 20 3.52 19.05 -4.30
CA ILE A 20 3.79 17.88 -5.14
C ILE A 20 4.58 16.83 -4.35
N GLY A 21 5.64 17.23 -3.63
CA GLY A 21 6.43 16.32 -2.81
C GLY A 21 5.60 15.61 -1.73
N MET A 22 4.77 16.37 -1.01
CA MET A 22 3.86 15.83 0.01
C MET A 22 2.81 14.88 -0.59
N ALA A 23 2.26 15.21 -1.76
CA ALA A 23 1.33 14.34 -2.46
C ALA A 23 1.98 13.03 -2.90
N CYS A 24 3.21 13.08 -3.44
CA CYS A 24 3.96 11.88 -3.80
C CYS A 24 4.25 10.99 -2.58
N ASN A 25 4.70 11.57 -1.46
CA ASN A 25 4.92 10.80 -0.23
C ASN A 25 3.62 10.17 0.27
N ALA A 26 2.51 10.92 0.29
CA ALA A 26 1.21 10.38 0.67
C ALA A 26 0.82 9.16 -0.18
N ILE A 27 1.06 9.20 -1.49
CA ILE A 27 0.82 8.05 -2.38
C ILE A 27 1.73 6.87 -1.99
N PHE A 28 3.01 7.11 -1.69
CA PHE A 28 3.93 6.04 -1.26
C PHE A 28 3.48 5.37 0.03
N TYR A 29 3.09 6.16 1.04
CA TYR A 29 2.61 5.63 2.33
C TYR A 29 1.26 4.91 2.19
N TRP A 30 0.38 5.38 1.32
CA TRP A 30 -0.91 4.73 1.05
C TRP A 30 -0.75 3.28 0.60
N HIS A 31 0.22 3.05 -0.29
CA HIS A 31 0.49 1.75 -0.91
C HIS A 31 1.43 0.86 -0.10
N LEU A 32 1.90 1.30 1.07
CA LEU A 32 2.73 0.49 1.96
C LEU A 32 1.90 -0.51 2.78
N ALA A 33 0.62 -0.21 3.03
CA ALA A 33 -0.25 -1.03 3.86
C ALA A 33 -1.09 -2.00 3.02
N SER A 34 -1.38 -3.18 3.59
CA SER A 34 -2.29 -4.18 3.03
C SER A 34 -3.77 -3.81 3.18
N ASP A 35 -4.10 -3.04 4.22
CA ASP A 35 -5.47 -2.78 4.66
C ASP A 35 -5.80 -1.28 4.63
N ALA A 36 -7.03 -0.94 4.25
CA ALA A 36 -7.46 0.45 4.05
C ALA A 36 -7.29 1.33 5.30
N LEU A 37 -7.57 0.80 6.49
CA LEU A 37 -7.42 1.54 7.74
C LEU A 37 -5.94 1.83 8.05
N SER A 38 -5.06 0.85 7.82
CA SER A 38 -3.61 1.01 7.96
C SER A 38 -3.06 2.00 6.94
N SER A 39 -3.53 1.97 5.68
CA SER A 39 -3.14 2.93 4.65
C SER A 39 -3.46 4.37 5.04
N VAL A 40 -4.65 4.63 5.60
CA VAL A 40 -5.01 5.96 6.09
C VAL A 40 -4.07 6.41 7.22
N ILE A 41 -3.77 5.53 8.18
CA ILE A 41 -2.84 5.84 9.27
C ILE A 41 -1.44 6.17 8.73
N TYR A 42 -0.93 5.37 7.79
CA TYR A 42 0.38 5.62 7.19
C TYR A 42 0.41 6.93 6.40
N VAL A 43 -0.66 7.30 5.69
CA VAL A 43 -0.75 8.61 5.02
C VAL A 43 -0.73 9.76 6.02
N ILE A 44 -1.49 9.66 7.12
CA ILE A 44 -1.50 10.69 8.16
C ILE A 44 -0.10 10.84 8.77
N LEU A 45 0.59 9.73 9.07
CA LEU A 45 1.97 9.74 9.56
C LEU A 45 2.93 10.35 8.54
N GLY A 46 2.84 9.96 7.26
CA GLY A 46 3.68 10.48 6.18
C GLY A 46 3.53 11.99 5.98
N LEU A 47 2.28 12.48 5.94
CA LEU A 47 2.01 13.92 5.85
C LEU A 47 2.49 14.67 7.10
N SER A 48 2.35 14.07 8.28
CA SER A 48 2.87 14.64 9.52
C SER A 48 4.40 14.76 9.48
N PHE A 49 5.10 13.71 9.03
CA PHE A 49 6.56 13.72 8.87
C PHE A 49 7.02 14.74 7.84
N ASP A 50 6.30 14.91 6.73
CA ASP A 50 6.59 15.97 5.76
C ASP A 50 6.41 17.36 6.35
N GLY A 51 5.34 17.58 7.13
CA GLY A 51 5.11 18.82 7.87
C GLY A 51 6.27 19.14 8.82
N PHE A 52 6.75 18.15 9.58
CA PHE A 52 7.92 18.32 10.45
C PHE A 52 9.20 18.61 9.64
N LYS A 53 9.45 17.90 8.55
CA LYS A 53 10.62 18.12 7.68
C LYS A 53 10.67 19.55 7.14
N ILE A 54 9.53 20.05 6.66
CA ILE A 54 9.39 21.41 6.13
C ILE A 54 9.75 22.47 7.18
N LEU A 55 9.40 22.24 8.45
CA LEU A 55 9.65 23.18 9.55
C LEU A 55 11.08 23.09 10.10
N LEU A 56 11.67 21.89 10.15
CA LEU A 56 12.96 21.65 10.82
C LEU A 56 14.15 22.37 10.17
N LEU A 57 14.17 22.50 8.84
CA LEU A 57 15.25 23.20 8.12
C LEU A 57 15.27 24.73 8.40
N PRO A 58 14.13 25.44 8.30
CA PRO A 58 14.01 26.81 8.78
C PRO A 58 14.34 26.96 10.27
N LEU A 59 13.90 26.02 11.11
CA LEU A 59 14.19 26.02 12.53
C LEU A 59 15.70 25.91 12.79
N ALA A 60 16.38 25.04 12.05
CA ALA A 60 17.84 24.88 12.13
C ALA A 60 18.55 26.19 11.76
N PHE A 61 18.10 26.88 10.71
CA PHE A 61 18.62 28.19 10.33
C PHE A 61 18.42 29.23 11.46
N VAL A 62 17.23 29.30 12.05
CA VAL A 62 16.95 30.23 13.16
C VAL A 62 17.81 29.89 14.38
N PHE A 63 17.95 28.63 14.75
CA PHE A 63 18.81 28.21 15.86
C PHE A 63 20.28 28.54 15.61
N PHE A 64 20.75 28.33 14.38
CA PHE A 64 22.16 28.55 14.05
C PHE A 64 22.51 30.04 13.92
N VAL A 65 21.71 30.80 13.17
CA VAL A 65 22.02 32.17 12.77
C VAL A 65 21.46 33.20 13.74
N VAL A 66 20.21 33.05 14.17
CA VAL A 66 19.52 34.07 14.99
C VAL A 66 19.79 33.84 16.48
N LEU A 67 19.64 32.59 16.95
CA LEU A 67 19.74 32.26 18.37
C LEU A 67 21.13 31.81 18.80
N GLN A 68 22.06 31.60 17.85
CA GLN A 68 23.43 31.13 18.09
C GLN A 68 23.51 29.87 18.98
N ARG A 69 22.56 28.94 18.80
CA ARG A 69 22.50 27.65 19.48
C ARG A 69 22.83 26.52 18.49
N PRO A 70 24.12 26.25 18.20
CA PRO A 70 24.51 25.30 17.17
C PRO A 70 24.05 23.87 17.47
N PHE A 71 24.04 23.46 18.73
CA PHE A 71 23.57 22.13 19.13
C PHE A 71 22.11 21.87 18.72
N MET A 72 21.22 22.84 18.95
CA MET A 72 19.80 22.74 18.57
C MET A 72 19.64 22.72 17.05
N ALA A 73 20.46 23.49 16.32
CA ALA A 73 20.48 23.46 14.86
C ALA A 73 20.92 22.09 14.32
N PHE A 74 21.98 21.51 14.87
CA PHE A 74 22.43 20.16 14.50
C PHE A 74 21.37 19.10 14.82
N ALA A 75 20.72 19.19 15.99
CA ALA A 75 19.63 18.28 16.34
C ALA A 75 18.47 18.38 15.34
N SER A 76 18.09 19.60 14.92
CA SER A 76 17.03 19.78 13.91
C SER A 76 17.39 19.18 12.54
N VAL A 77 18.65 19.35 12.09
CA VAL A 77 19.13 18.74 10.84
C VAL A 77 19.20 17.22 10.94
N ALA A 78 19.62 16.67 12.08
CA ALA A 78 19.67 15.22 12.30
C ALA A 78 18.27 14.60 12.28
N ILE A 79 17.29 15.21 12.95
CA ILE A 79 15.88 14.75 12.92
C ILE A 79 15.33 14.85 11.50
N TRP A 80 15.61 15.95 10.79
CA TRP A 80 15.20 16.12 9.41
C TRP A 80 15.75 14.99 8.52
N PHE A 81 17.03 14.67 8.66
CA PHE A 81 17.68 13.60 7.90
C PHE A 81 17.04 12.24 8.19
N CYS A 82 16.77 11.92 9.46
CA CYS A 82 16.07 10.69 9.85
C CYS A 82 14.69 10.58 9.20
N LEU A 83 13.90 11.67 9.20
CA LEU A 83 12.58 11.68 8.58
C LEU A 83 12.64 11.51 7.05
N THR A 84 13.68 12.05 6.39
CA THR A 84 13.90 11.85 4.95
C THR A 84 14.27 10.40 4.65
N VAL A 85 15.09 9.75 5.47
CA VAL A 85 15.39 8.32 5.33
C VAL A 85 14.12 7.47 5.45
N ILE A 86 13.23 7.77 6.39
CA ILE A 86 11.96 7.04 6.56
C ILE A 86 11.08 7.17 5.32
N SER A 87 10.95 8.37 4.74
CA SER A 87 10.21 8.55 3.49
C SER A 87 10.86 7.86 2.29
N LEU A 88 12.19 7.78 2.26
CA LEU A 88 12.92 6.99 1.25
C LEU A 88 12.62 5.49 1.34
N ILE A 89 12.54 4.96 2.56
CA ILE A 89 12.12 3.57 2.80
C ILE A 89 10.67 3.37 2.32
N ALA A 90 9.78 4.33 2.57
CA ALA A 90 8.40 4.26 2.09
C ALA A 90 8.32 4.27 0.55
N ALA A 91 9.08 5.16 -0.11
CA ALA A 91 9.20 5.18 -1.57
C ALA A 91 9.72 3.84 -2.11
N TYR A 92 10.76 3.29 -1.48
CA TYR A 92 11.29 1.98 -1.85
C TYR A 92 10.22 0.87 -1.73
N GLY A 93 9.50 0.83 -0.61
CA GLY A 93 8.40 -0.11 -0.39
C GLY A 93 7.34 -0.02 -1.50
N PHE A 94 6.90 1.19 -1.86
CA PHE A 94 5.97 1.41 -2.97
C PHE A 94 6.48 0.85 -4.30
N PHE A 95 7.74 1.10 -4.65
CA PHE A 95 8.28 0.60 -5.91
C PHE A 95 8.37 -0.93 -5.95
N THR A 96 8.67 -1.57 -4.82
CA THR A 96 8.67 -3.04 -4.73
C THR A 96 7.26 -3.62 -4.87
N THR A 97 6.23 -3.00 -4.28
CA THR A 97 4.86 -3.50 -4.39
C THR A 97 4.29 -3.31 -5.81
N VAL A 98 4.53 -2.18 -6.45
CA VAL A 98 4.14 -1.94 -7.85
C VAL A 98 4.86 -2.92 -8.78
N GLN A 99 6.15 -3.20 -8.54
CA GLN A 99 6.90 -4.18 -9.32
C GLN A 99 6.28 -5.58 -9.21
N ALA A 100 6.01 -6.04 -7.99
CA ALA A 100 5.37 -7.34 -7.79
C ALA A 100 3.98 -7.43 -8.46
N GLN A 101 3.23 -6.32 -8.51
CA GLN A 101 1.93 -6.28 -9.20
C GLN A 101 2.08 -6.37 -10.73
N VAL A 102 3.02 -5.62 -11.31
CA VAL A 102 3.29 -5.64 -12.76
C VAL A 102 3.82 -7.01 -13.19
N GLU A 103 4.73 -7.61 -12.42
CA GLU A 103 5.21 -8.97 -12.69
C GLU A 103 4.08 -10.00 -12.62
N LYS A 104 3.18 -9.91 -11.63
CA LYS A 104 1.98 -10.76 -11.57
C LYS A 104 1.06 -10.56 -12.76
N GLN A 105 0.91 -9.35 -13.27
CA GLN A 105 0.10 -9.07 -14.47
C GLN A 105 0.77 -9.66 -15.72
N ASN A 106 2.06 -9.43 -15.92
CA ASN A 106 2.81 -9.96 -17.06
C ASN A 106 2.86 -11.51 -17.05
N LEU A 107 2.92 -12.14 -15.87
CA LEU A 107 2.84 -13.59 -15.74
C LEU A 107 1.49 -14.14 -16.24
N LYS A 108 0.38 -13.46 -15.95
CA LYS A 108 -0.95 -13.82 -16.48
C LYS A 108 -1.06 -13.62 -18.00
N GLU A 109 -0.32 -12.67 -18.54
CA GLU A 109 -0.26 -12.42 -19.99
C GLU A 109 0.76 -13.31 -20.70
N SER A 110 1.55 -14.10 -19.97
CA SER A 110 2.57 -14.95 -20.56
C SER A 110 1.95 -16.04 -21.45
N PRO A 111 2.60 -16.40 -22.58
CA PRO A 111 2.12 -17.48 -23.46
C PRO A 111 1.99 -18.81 -22.72
N GLN A 112 2.85 -19.07 -21.72
CA GLN A 112 2.79 -20.28 -20.91
C GLN A 112 1.53 -20.32 -20.03
N TYR A 113 1.19 -19.22 -19.36
CA TYR A 113 -0.04 -19.13 -18.57
C TYR A 113 -1.28 -19.30 -19.45
N GLN A 114 -1.32 -18.62 -20.60
CA GLN A 114 -2.41 -18.74 -21.56
C GLN A 114 -2.55 -20.15 -22.14
N ALA A 115 -1.44 -20.82 -22.45
CA ALA A 115 -1.44 -22.19 -22.94
C ALA A 115 -2.01 -23.16 -21.90
N ILE A 116 -1.56 -23.08 -20.64
CA ILE A 116 -2.08 -23.93 -19.55
C ILE A 116 -3.58 -23.66 -19.32
N GLN A 117 -4.00 -22.39 -19.36
CA GLN A 117 -5.41 -22.02 -19.21
C GLN A 117 -6.28 -22.58 -20.36
N GLN A 118 -5.78 -22.51 -21.60
CA GLN A 118 -6.46 -23.11 -22.76
C GLN A 118 -6.54 -24.64 -22.63
N SER A 119 -5.46 -25.31 -22.23
CA SER A 119 -5.46 -26.76 -21.97
C SER A 119 -6.45 -27.14 -20.87
N LEU A 120 -6.55 -26.35 -19.80
CA LEU A 120 -7.55 -26.56 -18.74
C LEU A 120 -8.99 -26.48 -19.27
N ILE A 121 -9.27 -25.51 -20.15
CA ILE A 121 -10.60 -25.38 -20.78
C ILE A 121 -10.90 -26.62 -21.63
N GLN A 122 -9.96 -27.02 -22.49
CA GLN A 122 -10.12 -28.19 -23.36
C GLN A 122 -10.35 -29.47 -22.56
N VAL A 123 -9.54 -29.71 -21.52
CA VAL A 123 -9.67 -30.90 -20.65
C VAL A 123 -10.99 -30.84 -19.87
N SER A 124 -11.41 -29.67 -19.40
CA SER A 124 -12.69 -29.54 -18.70
C SER A 124 -13.89 -29.85 -19.61
N GLN A 125 -13.85 -29.43 -20.87
CA GLN A 125 -14.88 -29.79 -21.86
C GLN A 125 -14.90 -31.30 -22.14
N GLN A 126 -13.73 -31.95 -22.21
CA GLN A 126 -13.65 -33.41 -22.39
C GLN A 126 -14.19 -34.16 -21.16
N ILE A 127 -13.90 -33.68 -19.96
CA ILE A 127 -14.45 -34.23 -18.70
C ILE A 127 -15.98 -34.09 -18.69
N GLU A 128 -16.52 -32.94 -19.09
CA GLU A 128 -17.97 -32.71 -19.15
C GLU A 128 -18.65 -33.64 -20.16
N ALA A 129 -18.07 -33.79 -21.36
CA ALA A 129 -18.56 -34.72 -22.37
C ALA A 129 -18.54 -36.20 -21.87
N GLN A 130 -17.60 -36.54 -20.98
CA GLN A 130 -17.47 -37.88 -20.41
C GLN A 130 -18.10 -38.03 -19.02
N ALA A 131 -18.75 -37.00 -18.48
CA ALA A 131 -19.26 -36.99 -17.11
C ALA A 131 -20.31 -38.10 -16.85
N ARG A 132 -21.01 -38.55 -17.90
CA ARG A 132 -21.93 -39.69 -17.84
C ARG A 132 -21.26 -41.00 -17.40
N HIS A 133 -19.94 -41.10 -17.50
CA HIS A 133 -19.16 -42.26 -17.09
C HIS A 133 -18.60 -42.13 -15.67
N ALA A 134 -18.83 -41.01 -14.96
CA ALA A 134 -18.28 -40.79 -13.62
C ALA A 134 -18.86 -41.72 -12.54
N ASN A 135 -20.14 -42.10 -12.69
CA ASN A 135 -20.90 -42.89 -11.71
C ASN A 135 -21.11 -44.35 -12.18
N ILE A 136 -20.08 -44.97 -12.75
CA ILE A 136 -20.12 -46.39 -13.07
C ILE A 136 -19.64 -47.18 -11.84
N ASP A 137 -20.42 -48.18 -11.42
CA ASP A 137 -20.00 -49.12 -10.38
C ASP A 137 -19.01 -50.14 -10.96
N THR A 138 -17.75 -49.73 -11.02
CA THR A 138 -16.68 -50.56 -11.58
C THR A 138 -16.44 -51.83 -10.78
N ALA A 139 -16.71 -51.83 -9.47
CA ALA A 139 -16.55 -53.00 -8.61
C ALA A 139 -17.56 -54.09 -8.98
N THR A 140 -18.84 -53.73 -9.13
CA THR A 140 -19.88 -54.68 -9.54
C THR A 140 -19.64 -55.20 -10.95
N ILE A 141 -19.23 -54.34 -11.89
CA ILE A 141 -18.93 -54.76 -13.28
C ILE A 141 -17.72 -55.70 -13.33
N GLN A 142 -16.64 -55.38 -12.63
CA GLN A 142 -15.46 -56.25 -12.56
C GLN A 142 -15.79 -57.58 -11.89
N GLN A 143 -16.63 -57.57 -10.84
CA GLN A 143 -17.09 -58.79 -10.20
C GLN A 143 -17.93 -59.65 -11.13
N GLN A 144 -18.89 -59.08 -11.87
CA GLN A 144 -19.69 -59.81 -12.86
C GLN A 144 -18.82 -60.41 -13.97
N LEU A 145 -17.85 -59.65 -14.49
CA LEU A 145 -16.92 -60.17 -15.50
C LEU A 145 -16.10 -61.36 -14.94
N ALA A 146 -15.54 -61.22 -13.74
CA ALA A 146 -14.69 -62.23 -13.12
C ALA A 146 -15.44 -63.47 -12.61
N GLN A 147 -16.69 -63.33 -12.15
CA GLN A 147 -17.47 -64.44 -11.57
C GLN A 147 -18.35 -65.15 -12.59
N ASP A 148 -18.95 -64.43 -13.54
CA ASP A 148 -19.96 -65.00 -14.43
C ASP A 148 -19.44 -65.24 -15.85
N TYR A 149 -18.66 -64.29 -16.40
CA TYR A 149 -18.29 -64.31 -17.82
C TYR A 149 -16.95 -64.99 -18.08
N GLU A 150 -15.88 -64.65 -17.35
CA GLU A 150 -14.55 -65.23 -17.55
C GLU A 150 -14.50 -66.75 -17.30
N PRO A 151 -15.08 -67.31 -16.22
CA PRO A 151 -15.07 -68.76 -15.99
C PRO A 151 -15.87 -69.50 -17.06
N ARG A 152 -17.00 -68.93 -17.49
CA ARG A 152 -17.86 -69.51 -18.53
C ARG A 152 -17.18 -69.50 -19.90
N LEU A 153 -16.44 -68.43 -20.21
CA LEU A 153 -15.63 -68.33 -21.42
C LEU A 153 -14.49 -69.36 -21.41
N ALA A 154 -13.80 -69.50 -20.27
CA ALA A 154 -12.74 -70.49 -20.10
C ALA A 154 -13.28 -71.92 -20.25
N GLN A 155 -14.42 -72.23 -19.63
CA GLN A 155 -15.10 -73.52 -19.76
C GLN A 155 -15.48 -73.80 -21.22
N LEU A 156 -16.13 -72.86 -21.91
CA LEU A 156 -16.51 -73.04 -23.31
C LEU A 156 -15.29 -73.24 -24.21
N LYS A 157 -14.18 -72.51 -23.98
CA LYS A 157 -12.92 -72.69 -24.72
C LYS A 157 -12.29 -74.05 -24.45
N GLN A 158 -12.35 -74.54 -23.21
CA GLN A 158 -11.86 -75.87 -22.84
C GLN A 158 -12.70 -76.98 -23.48
N GLU A 159 -14.03 -76.89 -23.43
CA GLU A 159 -14.93 -77.85 -24.05
C GLU A 159 -14.81 -77.85 -25.58
N MET A 160 -14.68 -76.66 -26.20
CA MET A 160 -14.46 -76.50 -27.63
C MET A 160 -13.18 -77.20 -28.10
N SER A 161 -12.10 -77.20 -27.31
CA SER A 161 -10.79 -77.75 -27.69
C SER A 161 -10.83 -79.23 -28.10
N VAL A 162 -11.85 -79.97 -27.64
CA VAL A 162 -12.11 -81.37 -28.01
C VAL A 162 -12.60 -81.50 -29.45
N TYR A 163 -13.36 -80.51 -29.94
CA TYR A 163 -14.10 -80.57 -31.20
C TYR A 163 -13.54 -79.64 -32.28
N ALA A 164 -12.81 -78.60 -31.90
CA ALA A 164 -12.27 -77.59 -32.80
C ALA A 164 -10.90 -77.07 -32.34
N ASP A 165 -10.16 -76.47 -33.26
CA ASP A 165 -8.99 -75.65 -32.98
C ASP A 165 -9.39 -74.23 -32.52
N PRO A 166 -8.48 -73.45 -31.92
CA PRO A 166 -8.79 -72.12 -31.37
C PRO A 166 -9.36 -71.11 -32.38
N ASP A 167 -9.11 -71.33 -33.67
CA ASP A 167 -9.61 -70.56 -34.81
C ASP A 167 -10.99 -71.03 -35.30
N CYS A 168 -11.67 -71.88 -34.54
CA CYS A 168 -12.96 -72.49 -34.88
C CYS A 168 -12.93 -73.48 -36.04
N THR A 169 -11.75 -73.98 -36.42
CA THR A 169 -11.63 -75.03 -37.43
C THR A 169 -12.04 -76.39 -36.85
N PRO A 170 -13.03 -77.10 -37.42
CA PRO A 170 -13.50 -78.37 -36.86
C PRO A 170 -12.47 -79.49 -36.97
N LYS A 171 -12.25 -80.22 -35.87
CA LYS A 171 -11.43 -81.43 -35.84
C LYS A 171 -12.17 -82.61 -36.47
N ARG A 172 -11.40 -83.64 -36.85
CA ARG A 172 -11.92 -84.91 -37.35
C ARG A 172 -11.69 -86.01 -36.32
N ASP A 173 -12.62 -86.96 -36.24
CA ASP A 173 -12.48 -88.15 -35.42
C ASP A 173 -11.50 -89.17 -36.04
N LYS A 174 -11.25 -90.27 -35.32
CA LYS A 174 -10.37 -91.36 -35.77
C LYS A 174 -10.85 -92.07 -37.05
N ASN A 175 -12.12 -91.88 -37.41
CA ASN A 175 -12.76 -92.47 -38.58
C ASN A 175 -12.86 -91.47 -39.75
N GLY A 176 -12.30 -90.26 -39.61
CA GLY A 176 -12.30 -89.21 -40.64
C GLY A 176 -13.57 -88.35 -40.69
N THR A 177 -14.52 -88.56 -39.78
CA THR A 177 -15.77 -87.79 -39.67
C THR A 177 -15.52 -86.47 -38.95
N SER A 178 -16.04 -85.36 -39.48
CA SER A 178 -15.83 -84.03 -38.90
C SER A 178 -16.82 -83.72 -37.77
N PHE A 179 -16.34 -83.10 -36.69
CA PHE A 179 -17.18 -82.54 -35.62
C PHE A 179 -17.85 -81.21 -35.98
N LYS A 180 -18.04 -80.94 -37.27
CA LYS A 180 -18.46 -79.64 -37.83
C LYS A 180 -19.62 -78.97 -37.08
N SER A 181 -20.70 -79.70 -36.79
CA SER A 181 -21.86 -79.13 -36.08
C SER A 181 -21.49 -78.64 -34.69
N ARG A 182 -20.85 -79.49 -33.87
CA ARG A 182 -20.48 -79.15 -32.50
C ARG A 182 -19.44 -78.03 -32.44
N ALA A 183 -18.48 -78.04 -33.35
CA ALA A 183 -17.49 -76.98 -33.49
C ALA A 183 -18.15 -75.62 -33.74
N ILE A 184 -19.12 -75.57 -34.67
CA ILE A 184 -19.88 -74.35 -34.97
C ILE A 184 -20.71 -73.90 -33.77
N ASP A 185 -21.36 -74.83 -33.07
CA ASP A 185 -22.22 -74.50 -31.92
C ASP A 185 -21.41 -73.85 -30.78
N TYR A 186 -20.27 -74.44 -30.41
CA TYR A 186 -19.38 -73.87 -29.38
C TYR A 186 -18.78 -72.53 -29.79
N CYS A 187 -18.36 -72.39 -31.05
CA CYS A 187 -17.84 -71.12 -31.56
C CYS A 187 -18.88 -70.01 -31.56
N ASN A 188 -20.13 -70.31 -31.89
CA ASN A 188 -21.23 -69.35 -31.79
C ASN A 188 -21.50 -68.94 -30.34
N GLN A 189 -21.45 -69.89 -29.39
CA GLN A 189 -21.63 -69.59 -27.96
C GLN A 189 -20.51 -68.70 -27.41
N ILE A 190 -19.25 -68.98 -27.76
CA ILE A 190 -18.10 -68.15 -27.39
C ILE A 190 -18.27 -66.74 -27.96
N LYS A 191 -18.59 -66.63 -29.25
CA LYS A 191 -18.77 -65.33 -29.90
C LYS A 191 -19.92 -64.51 -29.30
N ASN A 192 -21.03 -65.17 -28.96
CA ASN A 192 -22.16 -64.51 -28.30
C ASN A 192 -21.78 -64.04 -26.89
N LEU A 193 -21.07 -64.87 -26.12
CA LEU A 193 -20.61 -64.50 -24.78
C LEU A 193 -19.60 -63.34 -24.83
N GLU A 194 -18.65 -63.37 -25.77
CA GLU A 194 -17.72 -62.25 -25.98
C GLU A 194 -18.47 -60.97 -26.39
N ALA A 195 -19.53 -61.07 -27.21
CA ALA A 195 -20.38 -59.93 -27.56
C ALA A 195 -21.18 -59.39 -26.36
N GLU A 196 -21.61 -60.25 -25.43
CA GLU A 196 -22.26 -59.83 -24.18
C GLU A 196 -21.28 -59.16 -23.20
N MET A 197 -20.00 -59.54 -23.22
CA MET A 197 -18.95 -58.91 -22.40
C MET A 197 -18.54 -57.51 -22.90
N GLN A 198 -18.60 -57.27 -24.22
CA GLN A 198 -18.19 -55.99 -24.83
C GLN A 198 -18.77 -54.72 -24.18
N PRO A 199 -20.08 -54.60 -23.88
CA PRO A 199 -20.61 -53.39 -23.25
C PRO A 199 -20.01 -53.11 -21.88
N TYR A 200 -19.69 -54.15 -21.08
CA TYR A 200 -19.06 -54.00 -19.78
C TYR A 200 -17.60 -53.53 -19.89
N LEU A 201 -16.85 -54.14 -20.81
CA LEU A 201 -15.47 -53.73 -21.11
C LEU A 201 -15.41 -52.29 -21.64
N ALA A 202 -16.35 -51.90 -22.50
CA ALA A 202 -16.48 -50.53 -22.98
C ALA A 202 -16.81 -49.54 -21.84
N GLN A 203 -17.66 -49.92 -20.88
CA GLN A 203 -17.95 -49.07 -19.71
C GLN A 203 -16.71 -48.85 -18.83
N LEU A 204 -15.93 -49.90 -18.56
CA LEU A 204 -14.67 -49.80 -17.82
C LEU A 204 -13.65 -48.92 -18.55
N ALA A 205 -13.45 -49.12 -19.86
CA ALA A 205 -12.52 -48.32 -20.65
C ALA A 205 -12.90 -46.83 -20.67
N ASN A 206 -14.19 -46.51 -20.79
CA ASN A 206 -14.68 -45.13 -20.72
C ASN A 206 -14.49 -44.51 -19.33
N TYR A 207 -14.65 -45.30 -18.25
CA TYR A 207 -14.38 -44.86 -16.88
C TYR A 207 -12.90 -44.55 -16.66
N GLU A 208 -12.00 -45.41 -17.14
CA GLU A 208 -10.55 -45.18 -17.07
C GLU A 208 -10.14 -43.93 -17.85
N GLN A 209 -10.72 -43.71 -19.03
CA GLN A 209 -10.49 -42.50 -19.81
C GLN A 209 -10.94 -41.25 -19.03
N TYR A 210 -12.10 -41.30 -18.39
CA TYR A 210 -12.59 -40.22 -17.53
C TYR A 210 -11.64 -39.93 -16.36
N GLN A 211 -11.17 -40.97 -15.65
CA GLN A 211 -10.18 -40.80 -14.59
C GLN A 211 -8.86 -40.21 -15.09
N GLY A 212 -8.40 -40.64 -16.27
CA GLY A 212 -7.20 -40.11 -16.93
C GLY A 212 -7.32 -38.60 -17.19
N LEU A 213 -8.49 -38.13 -17.65
CA LEU A 213 -8.76 -36.71 -17.85
C LEU A 213 -8.78 -35.94 -16.53
N MET A 214 -9.37 -36.50 -15.47
CA MET A 214 -9.39 -35.88 -14.14
C MET A 214 -7.97 -35.70 -13.57
N SER A 215 -7.12 -36.73 -13.68
CA SER A 215 -5.70 -36.66 -13.30
C SER A 215 -4.92 -35.64 -14.16
N HIS A 216 -5.21 -35.57 -15.46
CA HIS A 216 -4.59 -34.56 -16.32
C HIS A 216 -4.99 -33.13 -15.92
N ARG A 217 -6.27 -32.91 -15.58
CA ARG A 217 -6.74 -31.63 -15.04
C ARG A 217 -6.02 -31.25 -13.76
N GLU A 218 -5.85 -32.18 -12.83
CA GLU A 218 -5.11 -31.94 -11.58
C GLU A 218 -3.65 -31.55 -11.85
N LYS A 219 -2.98 -32.24 -12.78
CA LYS A 219 -1.62 -31.87 -13.21
C LYS A 219 -1.55 -30.46 -13.77
N LEU A 220 -2.52 -30.06 -14.61
CA LEU A 220 -2.57 -28.72 -15.18
C LEU A 220 -2.85 -27.65 -14.10
N LEU A 221 -3.70 -27.95 -13.10
CA LEU A 221 -3.93 -27.06 -11.96
C LEU A 221 -2.66 -26.89 -11.11
N ASN A 222 -1.92 -27.98 -10.87
CA ASN A 222 -0.63 -27.91 -10.18
C ASN A 222 0.41 -27.11 -10.97
N GLN A 223 0.45 -27.25 -12.30
CA GLN A 223 1.31 -26.43 -13.17
C GLN A 223 0.90 -24.95 -13.17
N LEU A 224 -0.41 -24.66 -13.12
CA LEU A 224 -0.89 -23.29 -13.00
C LEU A 224 -0.48 -22.68 -11.64
N ALA A 225 -0.55 -23.46 -10.56
CA ALA A 225 -0.14 -23.04 -9.23
C ALA A 225 1.37 -22.73 -9.18
N THR A 226 2.22 -23.56 -9.80
CA THR A 226 3.67 -23.30 -9.84
C THR A 226 4.04 -22.08 -10.67
N VAL A 227 3.34 -21.84 -11.80
CA VAL A 227 3.50 -20.60 -12.59
C VAL A 227 3.04 -19.37 -11.80
N GLN A 228 1.96 -19.47 -11.03
CA GLN A 228 1.48 -18.39 -10.17
C GLN A 228 2.38 -18.12 -8.96
N GLN A 229 3.10 -19.13 -8.47
CA GLN A 229 4.05 -19.01 -7.36
C GLN A 229 5.44 -18.50 -7.80
N GLY A 230 5.67 -18.32 -9.11
CA GLY A 230 6.91 -17.71 -9.63
C GLY A 230 8.15 -18.58 -9.49
N GLU A 231 8.00 -19.88 -9.18
CA GLU A 231 9.13 -20.79 -8.92
C GLU A 231 9.86 -21.25 -10.20
N SER A 232 9.37 -20.87 -11.38
CA SER A 232 10.04 -21.15 -12.66
C SER A 232 10.60 -19.86 -13.24
N THR A 233 11.87 -19.59 -12.92
CA THR A 233 12.71 -18.54 -13.53
C THR A 233 12.04 -17.18 -13.65
N VAL A 234 12.30 -16.30 -12.68
CA VAL A 234 12.29 -14.84 -12.77
C VAL A 234 12.30 -14.32 -14.22
N ILE A 235 11.14 -14.27 -14.87
CA ILE A 235 10.91 -13.38 -16.00
C ILE A 235 10.50 -12.07 -15.34
N GLU A 236 11.47 -11.48 -14.61
CA GLU A 236 11.47 -10.07 -14.32
C GLU A 236 11.41 -9.38 -15.69
N THR A 237 10.19 -9.07 -16.13
CA THR A 237 9.97 -8.25 -17.33
C THR A 237 10.26 -6.82 -16.90
N ILE A 238 11.55 -6.55 -16.64
CA ILE A 238 12.08 -5.22 -16.43
C ILE A 238 11.70 -4.41 -17.67
N ASN A 239 11.06 -3.25 -17.47
CA ASN A 239 10.70 -2.35 -18.55
C ASN A 239 11.93 -2.16 -19.48
N PRO A 240 11.78 -2.36 -20.80
CA PRO A 240 12.91 -2.42 -21.74
C PRO A 240 13.78 -1.16 -21.72
N THR A 241 13.23 -0.03 -21.26
CA THR A 241 13.98 1.21 -21.02
C THR A 241 15.09 1.03 -20.00
N PHE A 242 14.82 0.38 -18.86
CA PHE A 242 15.85 0.15 -17.83
C PHE A 242 16.85 -0.91 -18.27
N THR A 243 16.42 -1.90 -19.05
CA THR A 243 17.31 -2.89 -19.67
C THR A 243 18.25 -2.23 -20.70
N ALA A 244 17.75 -1.28 -21.48
CA ALA A 244 18.54 -0.52 -22.45
C ALA A 244 19.57 0.40 -21.76
N ILE A 245 19.16 1.11 -20.71
CA ILE A 245 20.07 1.94 -19.89
C ILE A 245 21.10 1.04 -19.19
N GLY A 246 20.66 -0.08 -18.62
CA GLY A 246 21.54 -1.09 -18.00
C GLY A 246 22.62 -1.61 -18.94
N LYS A 247 22.27 -1.89 -20.20
CA LYS A 247 23.26 -2.26 -21.23
C LYS A 247 24.27 -1.14 -21.50
N GLN A 248 23.87 0.14 -21.43
CA GLN A 248 24.78 1.27 -21.65
C GLN A 248 25.74 1.51 -20.48
N ILE A 249 25.31 1.24 -19.24
CA ILE A 249 26.11 1.47 -18.03
C ILE A 249 26.66 0.17 -17.39
N ASN A 250 26.56 -0.94 -18.11
CA ASN A 250 26.96 -2.28 -17.66
C ASN A 250 26.37 -2.68 -16.29
N MET A 251 25.10 -2.40 -16.08
CA MET A 251 24.33 -2.79 -14.89
C MET A 251 23.11 -3.62 -15.31
N ALA A 252 22.67 -4.53 -14.43
CA ALA A 252 21.41 -5.24 -14.63
C ALA A 252 20.26 -4.22 -14.71
N GLY A 253 19.30 -4.43 -15.62
CA GLY A 253 18.19 -3.48 -15.82
C GLY A 253 17.39 -3.20 -14.55
N ASP A 254 17.26 -4.20 -13.67
CA ASP A 254 16.60 -4.04 -12.39
C ASP A 254 17.41 -3.17 -11.42
N ALA A 255 18.74 -3.31 -11.39
CA ALA A 255 19.61 -2.42 -10.63
C ALA A 255 19.54 -0.96 -11.12
N VAL A 256 19.42 -0.76 -12.44
CA VAL A 256 19.22 0.57 -13.04
C VAL A 256 17.88 1.17 -12.68
N LYS A 257 16.81 0.37 -12.74
CA LYS A 257 15.47 0.78 -12.32
C LYS A 257 15.48 1.23 -10.85
N ARG A 258 16.02 0.40 -9.95
CA ARG A 258 16.15 0.73 -8.52
C ARG A 258 16.96 2.01 -8.31
N ALA A 259 18.08 2.16 -9.01
CA ALA A 259 18.95 3.34 -8.89
C ALA A 259 18.24 4.63 -9.35
N ILE A 260 17.61 4.63 -10.53
CA ILE A 260 16.90 5.80 -11.06
C ILE A 260 15.72 6.18 -10.18
N LEU A 261 14.94 5.21 -9.70
CA LEU A 261 13.79 5.48 -8.84
C LEU A 261 14.21 6.01 -7.47
N THR A 262 15.26 5.44 -6.88
CA THR A 262 15.83 5.93 -5.61
C THR A 262 16.38 7.34 -5.78
N PHE A 263 17.12 7.60 -6.87
CA PHE A 263 17.64 8.94 -7.18
C PHE A 263 16.51 9.96 -7.38
N THR A 264 15.43 9.57 -8.06
CA THR A 264 14.26 10.44 -8.27
C THR A 264 13.57 10.73 -6.94
N ALA A 265 13.39 9.74 -6.05
CA ALA A 265 12.82 9.95 -4.72
C ALA A 265 13.70 10.92 -3.88
N ILE A 266 15.02 10.70 -3.86
CA ILE A 266 15.98 11.60 -3.20
C ILE A 266 15.87 13.01 -3.77
N ALA A 267 15.91 13.16 -5.10
CA ALA A 267 15.85 14.45 -5.76
C ALA A 267 14.54 15.20 -5.44
N THR A 268 13.42 14.49 -5.38
CA THR A 268 12.10 15.08 -5.07
C THR A 268 12.04 15.56 -3.62
N GLU A 269 12.52 14.76 -2.67
CA GLU A 269 12.64 15.13 -1.24
C GLU A 269 13.55 16.36 -1.06
N VAL A 270 14.74 16.35 -1.65
CA VAL A 270 15.73 17.43 -1.54
C VAL A 270 15.22 18.72 -2.19
N LEU A 271 14.60 18.64 -3.37
CA LEU A 271 14.04 19.81 -4.05
C LEU A 271 12.85 20.39 -3.29
N GLY A 272 11.96 19.56 -2.76
CA GLY A 272 10.82 20.00 -1.96
C GLY A 272 11.25 20.71 -0.67
N THR A 273 12.23 20.15 0.04
CA THR A 273 12.77 20.74 1.28
C THR A 273 13.59 22.01 1.02
N PHE A 274 14.36 22.06 -0.07
CA PHE A 274 15.03 23.28 -0.50
C PHE A 274 14.04 24.40 -0.86
N ALA A 275 12.97 24.06 -1.59
CA ALA A 275 11.89 24.99 -1.91
C ALA A 275 11.22 25.53 -0.63
N ALA A 276 10.92 24.68 0.34
CA ALA A 276 10.40 25.08 1.64
C ALA A 276 11.33 26.05 2.39
N LEU A 277 12.64 25.75 2.40
CA LEU A 277 13.65 26.61 3.02
C LEU A 277 13.66 28.01 2.36
N VAL A 278 13.64 28.08 1.03
CA VAL A 278 13.58 29.34 0.28
C VAL A 278 12.33 30.12 0.63
N VAL A 279 11.17 29.47 0.75
CA VAL A 279 9.92 30.10 1.20
C VAL A 279 10.06 30.69 2.60
N ALA A 280 10.63 29.94 3.53
CA ALA A 280 10.80 30.39 4.90
C ALA A 280 11.73 31.62 4.99
N ILE A 281 12.89 31.59 4.32
CA ILE A 281 13.84 32.72 4.28
C ILE A 281 13.18 33.95 3.64
N LEU A 282 12.47 33.76 2.52
CA LEU A 282 11.77 34.86 1.86
C LEU A 282 10.61 35.38 2.71
N SER A 283 9.98 34.58 3.56
CA SER A 283 8.88 35.02 4.43
C SER A 283 9.39 35.87 5.61
N ILE A 284 10.52 35.51 6.21
CA ILE A 284 11.15 36.27 7.31
C ILE A 284 11.47 37.71 6.87
N ASN A 285 11.97 37.90 5.66
CA ASN A 285 12.28 39.22 5.08
C ASN A 285 11.04 40.11 4.82
N GLN A 286 9.81 39.61 4.95
CA GLN A 286 8.59 40.43 4.90
C GLN A 286 8.25 41.10 6.24
N GLY A 287 8.62 40.48 7.37
CA GLY A 287 8.40 41.02 8.70
C GLY A 287 9.11 42.36 8.90
N GLU A 288 10.42 42.42 8.60
CA GLU A 288 11.22 43.63 8.76
C GLU A 288 10.82 44.79 7.82
N LYS A 289 10.38 44.50 6.60
CA LYS A 289 9.96 45.55 5.65
C LYS A 289 8.60 46.17 6.04
N ASN A 290 7.74 45.43 6.72
CA ASN A 290 6.47 45.94 7.22
C ASN A 290 6.64 46.72 8.54
N GLU A 291 7.65 46.42 9.36
CA GLU A 291 7.99 47.25 10.52
C GLU A 291 8.54 48.62 10.13
N LYS A 292 9.40 48.71 9.10
CA LYS A 292 9.91 50.01 8.62
C LYS A 292 8.83 50.93 8.04
N LYS A 293 7.71 50.39 7.56
CA LYS A 293 6.56 51.19 7.10
C LYS A 293 5.61 51.65 8.22
N LYS A 294 5.66 51.03 9.41
CA LYS A 294 4.87 51.47 10.57
C LYS A 294 5.51 52.64 11.34
N GLY A 295 6.74 53.04 11.00
CA GLY A 295 7.46 54.15 11.66
C GLY A 295 7.06 55.58 11.26
N PHE A 296 6.11 55.77 10.33
CA PHE A 296 5.76 57.10 9.78
C PHE A 296 4.42 57.69 10.25
N TYR A 297 3.89 57.24 11.39
CA TYR A 297 2.86 57.98 12.12
C TYR A 297 3.40 58.39 13.49
N ARG A 298 4.36 59.33 13.54
CA ARG A 298 4.56 60.14 14.74
C ARG A 298 3.50 61.24 14.76
N VAL A 299 2.45 61.02 15.54
CA VAL A 299 1.61 62.10 16.04
C VAL A 299 2.53 63.05 16.80
N LYS A 300 2.60 64.33 16.37
CA LYS A 300 3.19 65.40 17.18
C LYS A 300 2.31 65.55 18.42
N VAL A 301 2.74 64.95 19.53
CA VAL A 301 2.23 65.31 20.86
C VAL A 301 3.20 66.36 21.38
N ASN A 302 2.64 67.52 21.75
CA ASN A 302 3.37 68.68 22.24
C ASN A 302 4.26 68.28 23.43
N GLU A 303 5.53 68.68 23.36
CA GLU A 303 6.49 68.61 24.45
C GLU A 303 6.13 69.66 25.50
N ALA A 304 5.48 69.22 26.57
CA ALA A 304 5.54 69.87 27.87
C ALA A 304 5.39 68.78 28.93
N GLU A 305 6.25 68.86 29.94
CA GLU A 305 6.27 68.04 31.16
C GLU A 305 6.92 66.64 31.06
N GLU A 306 8.19 66.67 31.48
CA GLU A 306 8.65 65.97 32.68
C GLU A 306 9.62 64.79 32.48
N ASN A 307 10.88 65.14 32.71
CA ASN A 307 11.96 64.27 33.14
C ASN A 307 11.50 63.18 34.12
N GLN A 308 11.68 61.91 33.76
CA GLN A 308 12.17 60.87 34.68
C GLN A 308 12.69 59.66 33.88
N PRO A 309 13.67 58.92 34.43
CA PRO A 309 14.53 58.02 33.66
C PRO A 309 13.78 56.76 33.21
N ARG A 310 13.92 56.42 31.93
CA ARG A 310 13.57 55.10 31.42
C ARG A 310 14.53 54.06 32.00
N LEU A 311 14.20 53.53 33.17
CA LEU A 311 14.49 52.14 33.54
C LEU A 311 13.85 51.29 32.42
N GLY A 312 14.55 50.49 31.63
CA GLY A 312 15.68 49.65 32.00
C GLY A 312 15.15 48.25 32.25
N ARG A 313 15.38 47.35 31.30
CA ARG A 313 15.24 45.89 31.39
C ARG A 313 13.85 45.32 31.70
N TYR A 314 13.38 44.49 30.76
CA TYR A 314 12.68 43.27 31.11
C TYR A 314 13.61 42.45 32.01
N ASP A 315 13.40 42.54 33.32
CA ASP A 315 14.01 41.61 34.25
C ASP A 315 13.43 40.22 33.97
N THR A 316 14.32 39.31 33.61
CA THR A 316 14.15 37.87 33.65
C THR A 316 13.99 37.41 35.10
N GLY A 317 12.89 37.82 35.73
CA GLY A 317 12.48 37.34 37.04
C GLY A 317 11.81 35.97 36.92
N THR A 318 12.18 35.07 37.81
CA THR A 318 11.66 33.70 37.98
C THR A 318 10.13 33.61 37.83
N ALA A 319 9.63 32.44 37.39
CA ALA A 319 8.20 32.15 37.21
C ALA A 319 7.32 32.51 38.42
N GLU A 320 7.91 32.63 39.62
CA GLU A 320 7.25 33.10 40.84
C GLU A 320 6.78 34.57 40.79
N GLY A 321 7.52 35.48 40.13
CA GLY A 321 7.17 36.91 40.07
C GLY A 321 6.03 37.25 39.10
N MET A 322 5.81 36.42 38.07
CA MET A 322 4.63 36.54 37.20
C MET A 322 3.37 36.00 37.89
N ASN A 323 3.50 34.92 38.68
CA ASN A 323 2.39 34.36 39.44
C ASN A 323 1.90 35.29 40.56
N SER A 324 2.79 36.03 41.24
CA SER A 324 2.37 36.98 42.27
C SER A 324 1.57 38.15 41.68
N ARG A 325 2.05 38.76 40.59
CA ARG A 325 1.32 39.85 39.91
C ARG A 325 -0.02 39.40 39.32
N PHE A 326 -0.08 38.18 38.78
CA PHE A 326 -1.34 37.61 38.31
C PHE A 326 -2.30 37.35 39.47
N LYS A 327 -1.82 36.90 40.62
CA LYS A 327 -2.64 36.72 41.80
C LYS A 327 -3.21 38.05 42.31
N ASP A 328 -2.36 39.07 42.48
CA ASP A 328 -2.74 40.37 43.03
C ASP A 328 -3.79 41.09 42.16
N VAL A 329 -3.64 40.98 40.84
CA VAL A 329 -4.57 41.62 39.88
C VAL A 329 -5.89 40.87 39.83
N THR A 330 -5.87 39.54 39.88
CA THR A 330 -7.08 38.71 39.95
C THR A 330 -7.83 38.99 41.24
N GLU A 331 -7.14 39.01 42.38
CA GLU A 331 -7.73 39.26 43.69
C GLU A 331 -8.37 40.65 43.76
N ALA A 332 -7.71 41.69 43.26
CA ALA A 332 -8.28 43.03 43.20
C ALA A 332 -9.51 43.16 42.30
N ILE A 333 -9.62 42.35 41.24
CA ILE A 333 -10.81 42.31 40.39
C ILE A 333 -11.94 41.55 41.09
N LEU A 334 -11.65 40.38 41.67
CA LEU A 334 -12.65 39.54 42.33
C LEU A 334 -13.18 40.15 43.63
N SER A 335 -12.36 40.92 44.35
CA SER A 335 -12.77 41.66 45.56
C SER A 335 -13.58 42.93 45.26
N GLY A 336 -13.70 43.31 43.98
CA GLY A 336 -14.39 44.52 43.54
C GLY A 336 -13.59 45.82 43.72
N GLU A 337 -12.33 45.74 44.17
CA GLU A 337 -11.47 46.91 44.33
C GLU A 337 -11.04 47.54 42.99
N CYS A 338 -10.99 46.74 41.92
CA CYS A 338 -10.62 47.18 40.59
C CYS A 338 -11.66 46.71 39.56
N ALA A 339 -12.26 47.66 38.84
CA ALA A 339 -13.17 47.30 37.75
C ALA A 339 -12.40 46.58 36.63
N PRO A 340 -12.96 45.50 36.03
CA PRO A 340 -12.32 44.72 34.97
C PRO A 340 -12.38 45.45 33.62
N ASN A 341 -11.75 46.63 33.54
CA ASN A 341 -11.63 47.38 32.30
C ASN A 341 -10.18 47.81 32.06
N LEU A 342 -9.88 48.01 30.78
CA LEU A 342 -8.53 48.28 30.29
C LEU A 342 -7.91 49.50 30.98
N SER A 343 -8.65 50.60 31.11
CA SER A 343 -8.13 51.84 31.68
C SER A 343 -7.73 51.67 33.15
N GLN A 344 -8.53 50.94 33.94
CA GLN A 344 -8.25 50.69 35.36
C GLN A 344 -7.04 49.77 35.56
N LEU A 345 -6.92 48.71 34.76
CA LEU A 345 -5.76 47.81 34.80
C LEU A 345 -4.46 48.53 34.42
N GLN A 346 -4.51 49.37 33.39
CA GLN A 346 -3.36 50.18 32.97
C GLN A 346 -2.97 51.18 34.05
N LYS A 347 -3.94 51.87 34.66
CA LYS A 347 -3.69 52.91 35.66
C LYS A 347 -3.22 52.34 37.00
N ARG A 348 -3.87 51.28 37.50
CA ARG A 348 -3.60 50.72 38.84
C ARG A 348 -2.37 49.82 38.87
N PHE A 349 -2.13 49.05 37.80
CA PHE A 349 -1.06 48.05 37.77
C PHE A 349 0.05 48.37 36.77
N ASN A 350 0.04 49.58 36.18
CA ASN A 350 0.99 50.03 35.16
C ASN A 350 1.14 49.01 34.00
N MET A 351 0.02 48.38 33.62
CA MET A 351 0.02 47.36 32.57
C MET A 351 0.03 47.99 31.18
N GLY A 352 0.76 47.38 30.25
CA GLY A 352 0.64 47.70 28.83
C GLY A 352 -0.74 47.32 28.28
N SER A 353 -1.25 48.04 27.27
CA SER A 353 -2.58 47.78 26.71
C SER A 353 -2.76 46.34 26.21
N VAL A 354 -1.72 45.76 25.61
CA VAL A 354 -1.75 44.38 25.10
C VAL A 354 -1.88 43.38 26.26
N VAL A 355 -1.06 43.55 27.31
CA VAL A 355 -1.07 42.69 28.49
C VAL A 355 -2.41 42.79 29.22
N ALA A 356 -2.96 43.98 29.39
CA ALA A 356 -4.27 44.16 30.03
C ALA A 356 -5.42 43.51 29.24
N LYS A 357 -5.36 43.48 27.90
CA LYS A 357 -6.36 42.79 27.07
C LYS A 357 -6.27 41.28 27.18
N ASP A 358 -5.04 40.76 27.08
CA ASP A 358 -4.77 39.33 27.17
C ASP A 358 -5.23 38.80 28.54
N TYR A 359 -4.91 39.55 29.60
CA TYR A 359 -5.32 39.26 30.96
C TYR A 359 -6.85 39.18 31.14
N LEU A 360 -7.59 40.17 30.64
CA LEU A 360 -9.05 40.17 30.70
C LEU A 360 -9.66 39.03 29.88
N SER A 361 -9.04 38.66 28.75
CA SER A 361 -9.45 37.51 27.95
C SER A 361 -9.25 36.20 28.71
N THR A 362 -8.09 36.01 29.33
CA THR A 362 -7.79 34.82 30.14
C THR A 362 -8.76 34.68 31.32
N LEU A 363 -9.07 35.77 32.03
CA LEU A 363 -10.07 35.71 33.11
C LEU A 363 -11.49 35.40 32.61
N ALA A 364 -11.84 35.84 31.40
CA ALA A 364 -13.11 35.49 30.78
C ALA A 364 -13.16 34.03 30.34
N GLU A 365 -12.06 33.50 29.78
CA GLU A 365 -11.92 32.08 29.43
C GLU A 365 -11.97 31.17 30.67
N GLN A 366 -11.44 31.65 31.80
CA GLN A 366 -11.52 30.97 33.10
C GLN A 366 -12.88 31.11 33.78
N GLY A 367 -13.82 31.85 33.18
CA GLY A 367 -15.20 32.01 33.68
C GLY A 367 -15.37 33.05 34.80
N TYR A 368 -14.33 33.80 35.16
CA TYR A 368 -14.43 34.87 36.17
C TYR A 368 -15.06 36.15 35.62
N LEU A 369 -15.00 36.35 34.30
CA LEU A 369 -15.54 37.54 33.63
C LEU A 369 -16.46 37.15 32.47
N VAL A 370 -17.52 37.93 32.27
CA VAL A 370 -18.39 37.87 31.09
C VAL A 370 -18.12 39.08 30.21
N LYS A 371 -17.83 38.81 28.93
CA LYS A 371 -17.66 39.85 27.92
C LYS A 371 -19.01 40.31 27.40
N LYS A 372 -19.31 41.60 27.52
CA LYS A 372 -20.51 42.24 26.98
C LYS A 372 -20.35 42.54 25.49
N ASP A 373 -21.46 42.74 24.80
CA ASP A 373 -21.52 43.05 23.35
C ASP A 373 -20.77 44.35 22.99
N ASN A 374 -20.66 45.29 23.94
CA ASN A 374 -19.89 46.52 23.77
C ASN A 374 -18.36 46.35 23.98
N GLY A 375 -17.89 45.11 24.16
CA GLY A 375 -16.48 44.77 24.36
C GLY A 375 -15.95 45.01 25.77
N GLN A 376 -16.80 45.41 26.73
CA GLN A 376 -16.43 45.54 28.14
C GLN A 376 -16.55 44.20 28.87
N TYR A 377 -15.76 44.00 29.93
CA TYR A 377 -15.87 42.84 30.80
C TYR A 377 -16.63 43.23 32.08
N LYS A 378 -17.43 42.30 32.60
CA LYS A 378 -18.07 42.38 33.93
C LYS A 378 -17.74 41.09 34.68
N LEU A 379 -17.67 41.14 36.01
CA LEU A 379 -17.63 39.92 36.83
C LEU A 379 -18.81 39.00 36.48
N ALA A 380 -18.53 37.71 36.34
CA ALA A 380 -19.56 36.68 36.28
C ALA A 380 -20.27 36.62 37.64
N ASP A 381 -21.58 36.40 37.62
CA ASP A 381 -22.40 36.32 38.85
C ASP A 381 -22.16 35.02 39.62
#